data_AF-A0A7W1BLH2-F1
#
_entry.id   AF-A0A7W1BLH2-F1
#
_cell.length_a   1.000
_cell.length_b   1.000
_cell.length_c   1.000
_cell.angle_alpha   90.00
_cell.angle_beta   90.00
_cell.angle_gamma   90.00
#
_symmetry.space_group_name_H-M   'P 1'
#
loop_
_entity.id
_entity.type
_entity.pdbx_description
1 polymer ?
#
loop_
_entity_poly.entity_id
_entity_poly.type
_entity_poly.pdbx_seq_one_letter_code
_entity_poly.pdbx_strand_id
1 'polypeptide(L)'
;MTAPSRLLFSGPFNAGQRDSVRALVTERAASGGRDILYVVPNGAARRAAAADLLRRRGATFGIRIVTLSALPREIERRARVL
;
A
#
# COMPACT_ATOMS: atom_id res chain seq x y z
N MET A 1 19.14 13.98 5.93
CA MET A 1 17.96 13.11 6.14
C MET A 1 16.72 13.91 5.76
N THR A 2 16.00 13.51 4.73
CA THR A 2 14.75 14.17 4.32
C THR A 2 13.68 13.89 5.39
N ALA A 3 13.01 14.92 5.90
CA ALA A 3 11.90 14.73 6.84
C ALA A 3 10.82 13.84 6.21
N PRO A 4 10.14 12.98 7.00
CA PRO A 4 9.05 12.16 6.48
C PRO A 4 7.95 13.05 5.93
N SER A 5 7.72 13.01 4.61
CA SER A 5 6.62 13.72 3.99
C SER A 5 5.31 12.98 4.27
N ARG A 6 4.29 13.71 4.73
CA ARG A 6 2.94 13.19 4.96
C ARG A 6 2.01 13.75 3.90
N LEU A 7 1.29 12.86 3.22
CA LEU A 7 0.24 13.20 2.27
C LEU A 7 -1.08 12.65 2.79
N LEU A 8 -2.13 13.47 2.75
CA LEU A 8 -3.48 13.08 3.14
C LEU A 8 -4.41 13.24 1.94
N PHE A 9 -5.08 12.15 1.56
CA PHE A 9 -6.16 12.16 0.59
C PHE A 9 -7.50 12.07 1.33
N SER A 10 -8.27 13.15 1.32
CA SER A 10 -9.58 13.25 1.98
C SER A 10 -10.62 13.84 1.05
N GLY A 11 -11.90 13.53 1.28
CA GLY A 11 -13.01 14.03 0.49
C GLY A 11 -14.30 13.25 0.76
N PRO A 12 -15.39 13.54 0.04
CA PRO A 12 -16.64 12.78 0.18
C PRO A 12 -16.46 11.31 -0.24
N PHE A 13 -17.45 10.47 0.07
CA PHE A 13 -17.47 9.09 -0.38
C PHE A 13 -17.33 9.02 -1.91
N ASN A 14 -16.48 8.10 -2.39
CA ASN A 14 -16.18 7.89 -3.80
C ASN A 14 -15.48 9.05 -4.53
N ALA A 15 -14.87 10.01 -3.82
CA ALA A 15 -14.08 11.08 -4.44
C ALA A 15 -12.72 10.62 -5.00
N GLY A 16 -12.55 9.34 -5.30
CA GLY A 16 -11.33 8.82 -5.94
C GLY A 16 -10.11 8.68 -5.02
N GLN A 17 -10.22 8.86 -3.70
CA GLN A 17 -9.06 8.80 -2.79
C GLN A 17 -8.31 7.47 -2.89
N ARG A 18 -9.05 6.37 -3.09
CA ARG A 18 -8.46 5.03 -3.29
C ARG A 18 -7.61 4.97 -4.55
N ASP A 19 -8.06 5.58 -5.64
CA ASP A 19 -7.34 5.60 -6.91
C ASP A 19 -6.11 6.49 -6.84
N SER A 20 -6.21 7.66 -6.19
CA SER A 20 -5.05 8.54 -5.94
C SER A 20 -3.96 7.85 -5.14
N VAL A 21 -4.33 7.14 -4.06
CA VAL A 21 -3.38 6.36 -3.25
C VAL A 21 -2.73 5.25 -4.07
N ARG A 22 -3.49 4.52 -4.90
CA ARG A 22 -2.94 3.44 -5.72
C ARG A 22 -2.06 3.95 -6.85
N ALA A 23 -2.38 5.09 -7.44
CA ALA A 23 -1.53 5.78 -8.41
C ALA A 23 -0.20 6.16 -7.76
N LEU A 24 -0.22 6.76 -6.57
CA LEU A 24 0.98 7.11 -5.80
C LEU A 24 1.83 5.87 -5.46
N VAL A 25 1.20 4.78 -4.98
CA VAL A 25 1.91 3.52 -4.70
C VAL A 25 2.56 2.97 -5.97
N THR A 26 1.86 3.05 -7.11
CA THR A 26 2.36 2.58 -8.40
C THR A 26 3.56 3.41 -8.87
N GLU A 27 3.46 4.74 -8.79
CA GLU A 27 4.53 5.68 -9.11
C GLU A 27 5.77 5.42 -8.25
N ARG A 28 5.60 5.31 -6.92
CA ARG A 28 6.70 5.03 -6.00
C ARG A 28 7.37 3.69 -6.27
N ALA A 29 6.59 2.67 -6.62
CA ALA A 29 7.15 1.38 -6.99
C ALA A 29 7.87 1.41 -8.35
N ALA A 30 7.38 2.22 -9.30
CA ALA A 30 8.00 2.43 -10.61
C ALA A 30 9.33 3.21 -10.50
N SER A 31 9.42 4.16 -9.56
CA SER A 31 10.65 4.90 -9.27
C SER A 31 11.69 4.10 -8.47
N GLY A 32 11.58 2.76 -8.45
CA GLY A 32 12.50 1.86 -7.73
C GLY A 32 12.22 1.73 -6.24
N GLY A 33 11.11 2.27 -5.72
CA GLY A 33 10.71 2.09 -4.33
C GLY A 33 10.49 0.61 -3.99
N ARG A 34 11.30 0.10 -3.06
CA ARG A 34 11.16 -1.23 -2.47
C ARG A 34 10.61 -1.09 -1.05
N ASP A 35 10.02 -2.16 -0.51
CA ASP A 35 9.47 -2.23 0.86
C ASP A 35 8.22 -1.39 1.15
N ILE A 36 7.42 -1.07 0.12
CA ILE A 36 6.16 -0.34 0.29
C ILE A 36 5.16 -1.20 1.08
N LEU A 37 4.71 -0.69 2.23
CA LEU A 37 3.67 -1.32 3.04
C LEU A 37 2.33 -0.64 2.75
N TYR A 38 1.40 -1.36 2.11
CA TYR A 38 0.07 -0.86 1.81
C TYR A 38 -0.96 -1.50 2.73
N VAL A 39 -1.46 -0.73 3.70
CA VAL A 39 -2.39 -1.21 4.72
C VAL A 39 -3.84 -0.95 4.29
N VAL A 40 -4.68 -1.97 4.38
CA VAL A 40 -6.09 -1.92 3.98
C VAL A 40 -7.00 -2.43 5.12
N PRO A 41 -8.29 -2.07 5.15
CA PRO A 41 -9.14 -2.39 6.30
C PRO A 41 -9.44 -3.89 6.44
N ASN A 42 -9.61 -4.62 5.34
CA ASN A 42 -10.06 -6.02 5.38
C ASN A 42 -9.56 -6.85 4.17
N GLY A 43 -9.86 -8.15 4.19
CA GLY A 43 -9.43 -9.10 3.15
C GLY A 43 -10.05 -8.84 1.77
N ALA A 44 -11.27 -8.31 1.69
CA ALA A 44 -11.88 -7.93 0.42
C ALA A 44 -11.14 -6.76 -0.22
N ALA A 45 -10.84 -5.71 0.56
CA ALA A 45 -10.03 -4.58 0.12
C ALA A 45 -8.62 -5.00 -0.31
N ARG A 46 -8.02 -5.97 0.39
CA ARG A 46 -6.71 -6.55 0.02
C ARG A 46 -6.74 -7.21 -1.36
N ARG A 47 -7.75 -8.06 -1.62
CA ARG A 47 -7.91 -8.73 -2.94
C ARG A 47 -8.13 -7.72 -4.05
N ALA A 48 -9.01 -6.73 -3.83
CA ALA A 48 -9.27 -5.68 -4.79
C ALA A 48 -8.02 -4.83 -5.09
N ALA A 49 -7.25 -4.46 -4.06
CA ALA A 49 -6.00 -3.73 -4.22
C ALA A 49 -4.94 -4.54 -4.98
N ALA A 50 -4.79 -5.83 -4.67
CA ALA A 50 -3.84 -6.70 -5.35
C ALA A 50 -4.17 -6.83 -6.85
N ALA A 51 -5.44 -7.05 -7.19
CA ALA A 51 -5.89 -7.14 -8.57
C ALA A 51 -5.68 -5.83 -9.34
N ASP A 52 -5.98 -4.68 -8.73
CA ASP A 52 -5.80 -3.37 -9.37
C ASP A 52 -4.33 -3.03 -9.58
N LEU A 53 -3.48 -3.25 -8.56
CA LEU A 53 -2.03 -3.02 -8.69
C LEU A 53 -1.39 -3.94 -9.73
N LEU A 54 -1.82 -5.21 -9.78
CA LEU A 54 -1.37 -6.16 -10.81
C LEU A 54 -1.79 -5.69 -12.20
N ARG A 55 -3.04 -5.21 -12.36
CA ARG A 55 -3.53 -4.67 -13.64
C ARG A 55 -2.74 -3.43 -14.09
N ARG A 56 -2.41 -2.53 -13.16
CA ARG A 56 -1.69 -1.28 -13.47
C ARG A 56 -0.21 -1.48 -13.78
N ARG A 57 0.44 -2.48 -13.17
CA ARG A 57 1.91 -2.66 -13.26
C ARG A 57 2.37 -3.93 -13.93
N GLY A 58 1.50 -4.93 -14.10
CA GLY A 58 1.90 -6.30 -14.44
C GLY A 58 2.58 -7.07 -13.30
N ALA A 59 2.99 -6.39 -12.21
CA ALA A 59 3.62 -7.01 -11.05
C ALA A 59 3.38 -6.24 -9.74
N THR A 60 3.33 -6.97 -8.62
CA THR A 60 3.24 -6.43 -7.26
C THR A 60 4.55 -6.49 -6.49
N PHE A 61 5.67 -6.81 -7.16
CA PHE A 61 6.99 -6.87 -6.54
C PHE A 61 7.34 -5.53 -5.85
N GLY A 62 7.91 -5.62 -4.65
CA GLY A 62 8.24 -4.46 -3.82
C GLY A 62 7.06 -3.85 -3.04
N ILE A 63 5.84 -4.34 -3.24
CA ILE A 63 4.62 -3.88 -2.54
C ILE A 63 4.08 -5.01 -1.68
N ARG A 64 3.92 -4.75 -0.38
CA ARG A 64 3.30 -5.67 0.56
C ARG A 64 1.95 -5.12 1.01
N ILE A 65 0.89 -5.82 0.63
CA ILE A 65 -0.50 -5.45 0.96
C ILE A 65 -0.94 -6.25 2.18
N VAL A 66 -1.25 -5.56 3.29
CA VAL A 66 -1.65 -6.19 4.56
C VAL A 66 -2.95 -5.60 5.07
N THR A 67 -3.71 -6.40 5.81
CA THR A 67 -4.89 -5.90 6.53
C THR A 67 -4.47 -5.26 7.84
N LEU A 68 -5.31 -4.38 8.40
CA LEU A 68 -5.09 -3.82 9.75
C LEU A 68 -4.87 -4.93 10.80
N SER A 69 -5.64 -6.01 10.73
CA SER A 69 -5.50 -7.17 11.63
C SER A 69 -4.18 -7.94 11.48
N ALA A 70 -3.54 -7.88 10.31
CA ALA A 70 -2.27 -8.56 10.03
C ALA A 70 -1.06 -7.64 10.23
N LEU A 71 -1.28 -6.35 10.48
CA LEU A 71 -0.23 -5.35 10.62
C LEU A 71 0.75 -5.66 11.77
N PRO A 72 0.30 -6.06 12.98
CA PRO A 72 1.24 -6.36 14.07
C PRO A 72 2.24 -7.46 13.71
N ARG A 73 1.75 -8.57 13.15
CA ARG A 73 2.61 -9.69 12.69
C ARG A 73 3.58 -9.27 11.59
N GLU A 74 3.16 -8.37 10.69
CA GLU A 74 4.05 -7.86 9.64
C GLU A 74 5.13 -6.93 10.22
N ILE A 75 4.81 -6.15 11.25
CA ILE A 75 5.80 -5.32 11.97
C ILE A 75 6.81 -6.23 12.68
N GLU A 76 6.36 -7.25 13.42
CA GLU A 76 7.22 -8.21 14.11
C GLU A 76 8.16 -8.92 13.13
N ARG A 77 7.62 -9.40 12.00
CA ARG A 77 8.39 -10.04 10.92
C ARG A 77 9.47 -9.11 10.36
N ARG A 78 9.17 -7.80 10.18
CA ARG A 78 10.16 -6.83 9.69
C ARG A 78 11.20 -6.49 10.74
N ALA A 79 10.82 -6.47 12.02
CA ALA A 79 11.70 -6.25 13.14
C ALA A 79 12.60 -7.47 13.45
N ARG A 80 12.37 -8.62 12.81
CA ARG A 80 13.07 -9.90 13.07
C ARG A 80 12.94 -10.37 14.51
N VAL A 81 11.78 -10.10 15.12
CA VAL A 81 11.44 -10.49 16.49
C VAL A 81 10.76 -11.87 16.54
N LEU A 82 10.41 -12.41 15.37
CA LEU A 82 9.87 -13.75 15.13
C LEU A 82 10.67 -14.47 14.04
#